data_AF-A0A1H5M595-F1
#
_entry.id   AF-A0A1H5M595-F1
#
_cell.length_a   1.000
_cell.length_b   1.000
_cell.length_c   1.000
_cell.angle_alpha   90.00
_cell.angle_beta   90.00
_cell.angle_gamma   90.00
#
_symmetry.space_group_name_H-M   'P 1'
#
loop_
_entity.id
_entity.type
_entity.pdbx_description
1 polymer ?
#
loop_
_entity_poly.entity_id
_entity_poly.type
_entity_poly.pdbx_seq_one_letter_code
_entity_poly.pdbx_strand_id
1 'polypeptide(L)'
;MPGITAPQRARTSRRPTGLPNPPMILIAGPEKTGKSRVAAEGTASELVGMTYWIEIGGSEGTADYYGRIPGANYEIVSHNGSYQDILDAVRWAVAQPPAVEGKRNMIVVDNVSVLWDMLSDEQALYARWRAERKAQEQRRRGPNPDLPVTVDPDLWNRAKDRWGEILWLLRRHSGPTILLARQELVTAFENDKPTRDKTRKTKAEKNLPASVDAIVELHALGEAYLTGVRTLHWEVTPGQSERFENFSIDTLLRRMGFQEAAAARQVTETRPHAYLDEQQVQREQQQRPQQQRQQRPDQRQGQGPARQDERPKLTGDQAVELIRKALADENNPEAALHNIREQWGMVTLRQIQTRTEAWGGMNADDLITRSLAYAKGRAEQKRQQGTGSAGQAPSAQPSTAPSAPPEQTPTASTATPPAQGQGQGQPEGAREHQTHEDLEPPADDNAPPPPPDPQFDDEPPVDERPEEVSEAEEPQAAPSAPAAAAAPRATRQTRGEKLALKALNAEAVVQARIKMMTVGEHLGPISEAGDPPMTVLRDYLQQHRPVIIAQLEQEGQTELAAYYRKAPTVDPQIQQRFAQYFEGAPAGK
;
A
#
# COMPACT_ATOMS: atom_id res chain seq x y z
N MET A 1 -2.00 38.45 -17.08
CA MET A 1 -1.34 37.64 -16.04
C MET A 1 -0.22 36.78 -16.64
N PRO A 2 0.97 37.36 -16.93
CA PRO A 2 2.16 36.57 -17.29
C PRO A 2 2.96 36.25 -16.01
N GLY A 3 3.08 34.99 -15.60
CA GLY A 3 3.74 34.71 -14.32
C GLY A 3 3.87 33.27 -13.80
N ILE A 4 3.59 32.24 -14.60
CA ILE A 4 3.90 30.84 -14.21
C ILE A 4 4.76 30.20 -15.31
N THR A 5 5.95 30.76 -15.50
CA THR A 5 6.95 30.28 -16.48
C THR A 5 7.83 29.15 -15.92
N ALA A 6 7.27 28.31 -15.04
CA ALA A 6 7.90 27.05 -14.68
C ALA A 6 7.87 26.15 -15.94
N PRO A 7 9.01 25.62 -16.42
CA PRO A 7 9.03 24.80 -17.62
C PRO A 7 8.16 23.56 -17.43
N GLN A 8 7.08 23.45 -18.22
CA GLN A 8 6.18 22.32 -18.12
C GLN A 8 6.91 21.04 -18.53
N ARG A 9 6.86 20.01 -17.67
CA ARG A 9 7.42 18.69 -17.99
C ARG A 9 6.70 18.11 -19.21
N ALA A 10 7.45 17.52 -20.12
CA ALA A 10 6.88 16.82 -21.27
C ALA A 10 5.84 15.78 -20.82
N ARG A 11 4.69 15.75 -21.50
CA ARG A 11 3.58 14.82 -21.23
C ARG A 11 3.23 14.06 -22.49
N THR A 12 2.90 12.78 -22.34
CA THR A 12 2.29 11.95 -23.37
C THR A 12 0.83 11.68 -22.98
N SER A 13 -0.05 11.61 -23.97
CA SER A 13 -1.43 11.18 -23.81
C SER A 13 -1.68 9.93 -24.64
N ARG A 14 -2.76 9.20 -24.32
CA ARG A 14 -3.27 8.06 -25.09
C ARG A 14 -4.79 8.10 -25.11
N ARG A 15 -5.41 7.41 -26.07
CA ARG A 15 -6.86 7.22 -26.07
C ARG A 15 -7.28 6.18 -25.00
N PRO A 16 -8.49 6.27 -24.44
CA PRO A 16 -9.11 5.18 -23.68
C PRO A 16 -9.24 3.92 -24.53
N THR A 17 -9.20 2.75 -23.90
CA THR A 17 -9.30 1.44 -24.57
C THR A 17 -10.73 0.91 -24.70
N GLY A 18 -11.68 1.46 -23.94
CA GLY A 18 -13.06 0.95 -23.85
C GLY A 18 -13.22 -0.31 -23.00
N LEU A 19 -12.24 -1.22 -23.05
CA LEU A 19 -12.25 -2.50 -22.33
C LEU A 19 -12.38 -2.33 -20.80
N PRO A 20 -13.13 -3.22 -20.11
CA PRO A 20 -13.24 -3.21 -18.65
C PRO A 20 -11.89 -3.54 -17.98
N ASN A 21 -11.74 -3.15 -16.71
CA ASN A 21 -10.57 -3.55 -15.91
C ASN A 21 -10.80 -4.92 -15.26
N PRO A 22 -9.73 -5.69 -14.96
CA PRO A 22 -9.83 -6.85 -14.07
C PRO A 22 -10.44 -6.42 -12.73
N PRO A 23 -11.58 -6.98 -12.28
CA PRO A 23 -12.35 -6.40 -11.20
C PRO A 23 -11.78 -6.75 -9.82
N MET A 24 -11.85 -5.81 -8.89
CA MET A 24 -11.66 -6.08 -7.47
C MET A 24 -13.03 -6.03 -6.81
N ILE A 25 -13.45 -7.11 -6.17
CA ILE A 25 -14.81 -7.36 -5.72
C ILE A 25 -14.80 -7.49 -4.19
N LEU A 26 -15.65 -6.72 -3.51
CA LEU A 26 -15.92 -6.87 -2.09
C LEU A 26 -17.15 -7.76 -1.90
N ILE A 27 -17.01 -8.88 -1.19
CA ILE A 27 -18.15 -9.68 -0.70
C ILE A 27 -18.23 -9.45 0.81
N ALA A 28 -19.21 -8.65 1.21
CA ALA A 28 -19.44 -8.25 2.59
C ALA A 28 -20.67 -8.99 3.16
N GLY A 29 -20.71 -9.22 4.47
CA GLY A 29 -21.91 -9.73 5.12
C GLY A 29 -21.68 -10.20 6.55
N PRO A 30 -22.74 -10.43 7.35
CA PRO A 30 -22.64 -11.06 8.67
C PRO A 30 -21.90 -12.40 8.65
N GLU A 31 -21.61 -12.95 9.82
CA GLU A 31 -21.04 -14.29 9.92
C GLU A 31 -22.02 -15.36 9.40
N LYS A 32 -21.48 -16.48 8.90
CA LYS A 32 -22.24 -17.64 8.41
C LYS A 32 -23.17 -17.40 7.20
N THR A 33 -23.07 -16.26 6.50
CA THR A 33 -23.85 -15.99 5.26
C THR A 33 -23.26 -16.61 3.98
N GLY A 34 -22.21 -17.44 4.09
CA GLY A 34 -21.66 -18.21 2.96
C GLY A 34 -20.59 -17.50 2.11
N LYS A 35 -20.04 -16.37 2.55
CA LYS A 35 -18.99 -15.60 1.82
C LYS A 35 -17.87 -16.48 1.24
N SER A 36 -17.19 -17.25 2.09
CA SER A 36 -16.06 -18.11 1.70
C SER A 36 -16.53 -19.30 0.84
N ARG A 37 -17.72 -19.83 1.07
CA ARG A 37 -18.33 -20.84 0.19
C ARG A 37 -18.51 -20.30 -1.23
N VAL A 38 -19.07 -19.10 -1.40
CA VAL A 38 -19.29 -18.49 -2.72
C VAL A 38 -17.96 -18.10 -3.39
N ALA A 39 -16.94 -17.72 -2.61
CA ALA A 39 -15.58 -17.55 -3.13
C ALA A 39 -14.99 -18.85 -3.67
N ALA A 40 -15.14 -19.96 -2.94
CA ALA A 40 -14.70 -21.29 -3.37
C ALA A 40 -15.47 -21.80 -4.60
N GLU A 41 -16.81 -21.67 -4.63
CA GLU A 41 -17.64 -21.95 -5.81
C GLU A 41 -17.22 -21.10 -7.03
N GLY A 42 -16.82 -19.85 -6.80
CA GLY A 42 -16.31 -18.95 -7.84
C GLY A 42 -14.99 -19.41 -8.49
N THR A 43 -14.17 -20.20 -7.79
CA THR A 43 -12.91 -20.72 -8.34
C THR A 43 -13.12 -21.73 -9.48
N ALA A 44 -14.31 -22.32 -9.57
CA ALA A 44 -14.72 -23.21 -10.66
C ALA A 44 -15.07 -22.45 -11.97
N SER A 45 -15.05 -21.11 -11.97
CA SER A 45 -15.39 -20.31 -13.16
C SER A 45 -14.44 -20.60 -14.32
N GLU A 46 -15.00 -20.88 -15.50
CA GLU A 46 -14.23 -21.08 -16.73
C GLU A 46 -13.40 -19.85 -17.13
N LEU A 47 -13.71 -18.66 -16.60
CA LEU A 47 -12.98 -17.42 -16.88
C LEU A 47 -11.67 -17.31 -16.10
N VAL A 48 -11.51 -18.12 -15.04
CA VAL A 48 -10.38 -18.10 -14.12
C VAL A 48 -9.40 -19.23 -14.47
N GLY A 49 -8.10 -18.96 -14.27
CA GLY A 49 -7.03 -19.95 -14.31
C GLY A 49 -6.89 -20.65 -12.96
N MET A 50 -5.75 -20.48 -12.29
CA MET A 50 -5.59 -20.87 -10.88
C MET A 50 -6.14 -19.78 -9.96
N THR A 51 -6.64 -20.13 -8.78
CA THR A 51 -6.93 -19.15 -7.73
C THR A 51 -5.94 -19.28 -6.59
N TYR A 52 -5.41 -18.16 -6.10
CA TYR A 52 -4.55 -18.12 -4.92
C TYR A 52 -5.34 -17.58 -3.73
N TRP A 53 -5.46 -18.38 -2.68
CA TRP A 53 -6.25 -18.09 -1.50
C TRP A 53 -5.36 -17.69 -0.33
N ILE A 54 -5.60 -16.53 0.26
CA ILE A 54 -4.85 -15.99 1.41
C ILE A 54 -5.82 -15.94 2.59
N GLU A 55 -5.77 -16.94 3.47
CA GLU A 55 -6.65 -17.04 4.64
C GLU A 55 -6.02 -16.35 5.87
N ILE A 56 -6.50 -15.15 6.20
CA ILE A 56 -6.02 -14.29 7.28
C ILE A 56 -6.95 -14.43 8.50
N GLY A 57 -6.46 -15.14 9.52
CA GLY A 57 -7.10 -15.26 10.83
C GLY A 57 -7.55 -16.67 11.19
N GLY A 58 -7.94 -16.87 12.45
CA GLY A 58 -8.27 -18.17 13.06
C GLY A 58 -9.54 -18.87 12.57
N SER A 59 -9.90 -18.73 11.29
CA SER A 59 -10.75 -19.67 10.54
C SER A 59 -9.94 -20.71 9.77
N GLU A 60 -8.60 -20.67 9.86
CA GLU A 60 -7.62 -21.61 9.27
C GLU A 60 -8.19 -23.03 9.08
N GLY A 61 -8.32 -23.44 7.82
CA GLY A 61 -8.92 -24.71 7.43
C GLY A 61 -10.36 -24.60 6.90
N THR A 62 -10.96 -23.41 6.92
CA THR A 62 -12.19 -23.13 6.16
C THR A 62 -11.90 -23.19 4.66
N ALA A 63 -10.76 -22.65 4.22
CA ALA A 63 -10.28 -22.82 2.86
C ALA A 63 -10.01 -24.30 2.53
N ASP A 64 -9.34 -25.07 3.39
CA ASP A 64 -9.12 -26.51 3.14
C ASP A 64 -10.43 -27.31 3.02
N TYR A 65 -11.40 -27.04 3.90
CA TYR A 65 -12.68 -27.73 3.90
C TYR A 65 -13.47 -27.49 2.59
N TYR A 66 -13.46 -26.25 2.09
CA TYR A 66 -14.16 -25.91 0.85
C TYR A 66 -13.47 -26.42 -0.43
N GLY A 67 -12.27 -27.00 -0.33
CA GLY A 67 -11.65 -27.75 -1.44
C GLY A 67 -12.47 -28.98 -1.86
N ARG A 68 -13.44 -29.39 -1.03
CA ARG A 68 -14.44 -30.43 -1.33
C ARG A 68 -15.58 -29.98 -2.24
N ILE A 69 -15.70 -28.68 -2.54
CA ILE A 69 -16.75 -28.16 -3.42
C ILE A 69 -16.46 -28.65 -4.86
N PRO A 70 -17.43 -29.27 -5.57
CA PRO A 70 -17.21 -29.77 -6.92
C PRO A 70 -16.71 -28.68 -7.87
N GLY A 71 -15.56 -28.92 -8.50
CA GLY A 71 -14.93 -27.99 -9.45
C GLY A 71 -14.09 -26.88 -8.81
N ALA A 72 -13.98 -26.81 -7.47
CA ALA A 72 -13.11 -25.85 -6.80
C ALA A 72 -11.65 -26.03 -7.25
N ASN A 73 -10.99 -24.91 -7.58
CA ASN A 73 -9.64 -24.88 -8.15
C ASN A 73 -8.83 -23.72 -7.56
N TYR A 74 -8.21 -23.97 -6.40
CA TYR A 74 -7.35 -23.01 -5.72
C TYR A 74 -6.21 -23.65 -4.94
N GLU A 75 -5.16 -22.86 -4.73
CA GLU A 75 -4.04 -23.15 -3.84
C GLU A 75 -4.09 -22.17 -2.65
N ILE A 76 -3.86 -22.68 -1.44
CA ILE A 76 -3.78 -21.87 -0.22
C ILE A 76 -2.34 -21.38 -0.07
N VAL A 77 -2.16 -20.06 -0.03
CA VAL A 77 -0.87 -19.40 0.14
C VAL A 77 -0.60 -19.25 1.64
N SER A 78 0.30 -20.08 2.16
CA SER A 78 0.66 -20.08 3.58
C SER A 78 1.32 -18.78 4.03
N HIS A 79 1.04 -18.36 5.26
CA HIS A 79 1.74 -17.29 5.96
C HIS A 79 1.71 -17.51 7.48
N ASN A 80 2.62 -16.88 8.21
CA ASN A 80 2.73 -16.92 9.67
C ASN A 80 1.82 -15.92 10.42
N GLY A 81 0.91 -15.24 9.72
CA GLY A 81 -0.03 -14.27 10.29
C GLY A 81 0.58 -12.90 10.63
N SER A 82 1.89 -12.69 10.47
CA SER A 82 2.47 -11.34 10.55
C SER A 82 2.15 -10.52 9.29
N TYR A 83 1.97 -9.20 9.45
CA TYR A 83 1.71 -8.31 8.31
C TYR A 83 2.73 -8.47 7.17
N GLN A 84 4.02 -8.63 7.49
CA GLN A 84 5.07 -8.69 6.46
C GLN A 84 4.94 -9.96 5.62
N ASP A 85 4.64 -11.09 6.25
CA ASP A 85 4.48 -12.37 5.58
C ASP A 85 3.17 -12.43 4.78
N ILE A 86 2.07 -11.84 5.30
CA ILE A 86 0.83 -11.63 4.55
C ILE A 86 1.08 -10.75 3.31
N LEU A 87 1.85 -9.66 3.47
CA LEU A 87 2.21 -8.75 2.38
C LEU A 87 3.07 -9.46 1.32
N ASP A 88 4.01 -10.31 1.74
CA ASP A 88 4.86 -11.07 0.83
C ASP A 88 4.10 -12.23 0.15
N ALA A 89 3.11 -12.84 0.82
CA ALA A 89 2.15 -13.77 0.21
C ALA A 89 1.29 -13.08 -0.88
N VAL A 90 0.80 -11.86 -0.62
CA VAL A 90 0.10 -11.04 -1.64
C VAL A 90 1.03 -10.70 -2.81
N ARG A 91 2.27 -10.28 -2.55
CA ARG A 91 3.27 -9.99 -3.60
C ARG A 91 3.57 -11.24 -4.44
N TRP A 92 3.70 -12.40 -3.81
CA TRP A 92 3.93 -13.68 -4.48
C TRP A 92 2.75 -14.05 -5.37
N ALA A 93 1.51 -13.96 -4.87
CA ALA A 93 0.29 -14.28 -5.62
C ALA A 93 0.08 -13.37 -6.84
N VAL A 94 0.32 -12.06 -6.68
CA VAL A 94 0.26 -11.06 -7.77
C VAL A 94 1.36 -11.28 -8.83
N ALA A 95 2.51 -11.85 -8.44
CA ALA A 95 3.61 -12.15 -9.34
C ALA A 95 3.44 -13.45 -10.13
N GLN A 96 2.46 -14.30 -9.79
CA GLN A 96 2.30 -15.60 -10.47
C GLN A 96 1.90 -15.44 -11.94
N PRO A 97 2.58 -16.13 -12.88
CA PRO A 97 2.18 -16.14 -14.27
C PRO A 97 0.82 -16.84 -14.42
N PRO A 98 0.04 -16.53 -15.48
CA PRO A 98 -1.18 -17.27 -15.80
C PRO A 98 -0.95 -18.78 -15.81
N ALA A 99 -1.64 -19.51 -14.93
CA ALA A 99 -1.47 -20.96 -14.80
C ALA A 99 -2.11 -21.75 -15.95
N VAL A 100 -3.07 -21.13 -16.65
CA VAL A 100 -3.77 -21.69 -17.82
C VAL A 100 -3.70 -20.67 -18.95
N GLU A 101 -3.30 -21.11 -20.14
CA GLU A 101 -3.16 -20.24 -21.31
C GLU A 101 -4.49 -19.53 -21.64
N GLY A 102 -4.41 -18.22 -21.92
CA GLY A 102 -5.57 -17.37 -22.20
C GLY A 102 -6.44 -16.98 -21.00
N LYS A 103 -6.33 -17.68 -19.86
CA LYS A 103 -7.07 -17.36 -18.62
C LYS A 103 -6.20 -16.56 -17.66
N ARG A 104 -6.80 -15.99 -16.60
CA ARG A 104 -6.07 -15.23 -15.59
C ARG A 104 -6.32 -15.77 -14.21
N ASN A 105 -5.29 -15.73 -13.37
CA ASN A 105 -5.41 -16.23 -12.01
C ASN A 105 -6.33 -15.32 -11.19
N MET A 106 -7.06 -15.87 -10.23
CA MET A 106 -7.83 -15.09 -9.24
C MET A 106 -7.05 -15.00 -7.92
N ILE A 107 -7.28 -13.95 -7.14
CA ILE A 107 -6.79 -13.87 -5.75
C ILE A 107 -8.00 -13.75 -4.82
N VAL A 108 -8.04 -14.54 -3.75
CA VAL A 108 -9.03 -14.44 -2.67
C VAL A 108 -8.31 -14.05 -1.39
N VAL A 109 -8.83 -13.04 -0.68
CA VAL A 109 -8.35 -12.64 0.65
C VAL A 109 -9.48 -12.83 1.66
N ASP A 110 -9.35 -13.85 2.51
CA ASP A 110 -10.35 -14.27 3.49
C ASP A 110 -9.80 -14.15 4.93
N ASN A 111 -10.02 -13.07 5.68
CA ASN A 111 -10.85 -11.91 5.35
C ASN A 111 -10.14 -10.60 5.69
N VAL A 112 -10.49 -9.55 4.94
CA VAL A 112 -9.88 -8.24 5.10
C VAL A 112 -10.35 -7.52 6.38
N SER A 113 -11.36 -8.04 7.09
CA SER A 113 -11.74 -7.55 8.41
C SER A 113 -10.69 -7.91 9.46
N VAL A 114 -10.25 -9.17 9.53
CA VAL A 114 -9.17 -9.58 10.45
C VAL A 114 -7.86 -8.87 10.11
N LEU A 115 -7.55 -8.65 8.83
CA LEU A 115 -6.39 -7.84 8.42
C LEU A 115 -6.46 -6.41 8.99
N TRP A 116 -7.65 -5.79 8.98
CA TRP A 116 -7.85 -4.45 9.54
C TRP A 116 -7.82 -4.44 11.08
N ASP A 117 -8.42 -5.44 11.71
CA ASP A 117 -8.39 -5.63 13.17
C ASP A 117 -6.92 -5.78 13.65
N MET A 118 -6.15 -6.68 13.02
CA MET A 118 -4.72 -6.89 13.28
C MET A 118 -3.88 -5.60 13.15
N LEU A 119 -4.11 -4.82 12.08
CA LEU A 119 -3.41 -3.54 11.87
C LEU A 119 -3.75 -2.52 12.97
N SER A 120 -5.00 -2.53 13.46
CA SER A 120 -5.49 -1.64 14.52
C SER A 120 -4.92 -2.03 15.89
N ASP A 121 -4.95 -3.33 16.21
CA ASP A 121 -4.41 -3.89 17.45
C ASP A 121 -2.89 -3.68 17.56
N GLU A 122 -2.15 -3.83 16.46
CA GLU A 122 -0.73 -3.50 16.39
C GLU A 122 -0.47 -2.03 16.80
N GLN A 123 -1.33 -1.09 16.39
CA GLN A 123 -1.19 0.32 16.79
C GLN A 123 -1.50 0.53 18.28
N ALA A 124 -2.49 -0.17 18.82
CA ALA A 124 -2.81 -0.13 20.25
C ALA A 124 -1.63 -0.67 21.10
N LEU A 125 -1.00 -1.76 20.66
CA LEU A 125 0.21 -2.31 21.29
C LEU A 125 1.39 -1.33 21.22
N TYR A 126 1.66 -0.70 20.06
CA TYR A 126 2.71 0.33 19.96
C TYR A 126 2.41 1.56 20.83
N ALA A 127 1.15 1.99 20.93
CA ALA A 127 0.75 3.10 21.79
C ALA A 127 0.99 2.77 23.27
N ARG A 128 0.61 1.55 23.72
CA ARG A 128 0.87 1.06 25.09
C ARG A 128 2.37 1.00 25.38
N TRP A 129 3.18 0.43 24.49
CA TRP A 129 4.65 0.39 24.62
C TRP A 129 5.28 1.79 24.70
N ARG A 130 4.85 2.74 23.87
CA ARG A 130 5.28 4.16 23.96
C ARG A 130 4.94 4.77 25.33
N ALA A 131 3.74 4.51 25.84
CA ALA A 131 3.27 5.02 27.12
C ALA A 131 4.04 4.43 28.31
N GLU A 132 4.29 3.11 28.29
CA GLU A 132 5.12 2.41 29.29
C GLU A 132 6.55 2.94 29.32
N ARG A 133 7.22 3.03 28.15
CA ARG A 133 8.60 3.52 28.07
C ARG A 133 8.71 4.96 28.59
N LYS A 134 7.76 5.82 28.22
CA LYS A 134 7.68 7.20 28.73
C LYS A 134 7.41 7.27 30.23
N ALA A 135 6.61 6.36 30.79
CA ALA A 135 6.40 6.27 32.23
C ALA A 135 7.68 5.85 32.97
N GLN A 136 8.41 4.86 32.46
CA GLN A 136 9.71 4.44 32.98
C GLN A 136 10.75 5.57 32.92
N GLU A 137 10.90 6.22 31.77
CA GLU A 137 11.76 7.41 31.58
C GLU A 137 11.45 8.52 32.59
N GLN A 138 10.17 8.73 32.91
CA GLN A 138 9.69 9.75 33.87
C GLN A 138 9.60 9.26 35.32
N ARG A 139 10.00 8.00 35.62
CA ARG A 139 9.86 7.34 36.93
C ARG A 139 8.44 7.39 37.49
N ARG A 140 7.45 7.23 36.61
CA ARG A 140 6.01 7.18 36.93
C ARG A 140 5.50 5.74 36.83
N ARG A 141 4.38 5.45 37.48
CA ARG A 141 3.65 4.19 37.28
C ARG A 141 3.24 4.09 35.80
N GLY A 142 3.40 2.90 35.21
CA GLY A 142 2.96 2.63 33.83
C GLY A 142 1.45 2.77 33.65
N PRO A 143 0.97 2.80 32.39
CA PRO A 143 -0.46 2.70 32.10
C PRO A 143 -1.07 1.43 32.71
N ASN A 144 -2.33 1.49 33.12
CA ASN A 144 -3.04 0.30 33.62
C ASN A 144 -3.28 -0.68 32.45
N PRO A 145 -2.90 -1.98 32.54
CA PRO A 145 -3.23 -2.97 31.51
C PRO A 145 -4.73 -3.08 31.20
N ASP A 146 -5.61 -2.75 32.15
CA ASP A 146 -7.06 -2.85 31.99
C ASP A 146 -7.68 -1.59 31.36
N LEU A 147 -6.92 -0.50 31.20
CA LEU A 147 -7.42 0.73 30.59
C LEU A 147 -7.01 0.86 29.12
N PRO A 148 -7.89 1.41 28.26
CA PRO A 148 -7.55 1.72 26.88
C PRO A 148 -6.46 2.80 26.84
N VAL A 149 -5.47 2.61 25.98
CA VAL A 149 -4.41 3.60 25.74
C VAL A 149 -4.81 4.44 24.52
N THR A 150 -4.75 5.77 24.64
CA THR A 150 -4.98 6.66 23.50
C THR A 150 -3.95 6.40 22.40
N VAL A 151 -4.43 5.97 21.23
CA VAL A 151 -3.59 5.77 20.04
C VAL A 151 -3.38 7.11 19.34
N ASP A 152 -2.13 7.56 19.27
CA ASP A 152 -1.77 8.81 18.59
C ASP A 152 -2.14 8.77 17.09
N PRO A 153 -2.55 9.89 16.46
CA PRO A 153 -2.93 9.92 15.04
C PRO A 153 -1.85 9.47 14.04
N ASP A 154 -0.56 9.50 14.42
CA ASP A 154 0.53 9.01 13.55
C ASP A 154 0.48 7.48 13.35
N LEU A 155 0.11 6.74 14.40
CA LEU A 155 -0.04 5.29 14.35
C LEU A 155 -1.24 4.91 13.45
N TRP A 156 -2.36 5.63 13.57
CA TRP A 156 -3.51 5.43 12.67
C TRP A 156 -3.20 5.69 11.20
N ASN A 157 -2.36 6.66 10.90
CA ASN A 157 -1.90 6.89 9.52
C ASN A 157 -1.00 5.72 9.06
N ARG A 158 -0.09 5.23 9.89
CA ARG A 158 0.73 4.04 9.58
C ARG A 158 -0.10 2.79 9.29
N ALA A 159 -1.19 2.57 10.02
CA ALA A 159 -2.13 1.47 9.73
C ALA A 159 -2.80 1.62 8.36
N LYS A 160 -3.23 2.84 8.02
CA LYS A 160 -3.82 3.16 6.69
C LYS A 160 -2.82 3.03 5.55
N ASP A 161 -1.56 3.42 5.75
CA ASP A 161 -0.51 3.30 4.74
C ASP A 161 -0.24 1.81 4.42
N ARG A 162 -0.13 0.97 5.46
CA ARG A 162 0.03 -0.49 5.34
C ARG A 162 -1.17 -1.17 4.68
N TRP A 163 -2.38 -0.79 5.06
CA TRP A 163 -3.60 -1.21 4.38
C TRP A 163 -3.62 -0.80 2.90
N GLY A 164 -3.19 0.44 2.61
CA GLY A 164 -3.08 0.99 1.26
C GLY A 164 -2.08 0.22 0.39
N GLU A 165 -0.97 -0.27 0.95
CA GLU A 165 0.02 -1.09 0.25
C GLU A 165 -0.59 -2.42 -0.23
N ILE A 166 -1.31 -3.14 0.64
CA ILE A 166 -2.02 -4.38 0.29
C ILE A 166 -3.02 -4.13 -0.84
N LEU A 167 -3.89 -3.12 -0.70
CA LEU A 167 -4.88 -2.78 -1.74
C LEU A 167 -4.22 -2.33 -3.05
N TRP A 168 -3.06 -1.67 -2.99
CA TRP A 168 -2.33 -1.25 -4.19
C TRP A 168 -1.72 -2.44 -4.94
N LEU A 169 -1.16 -3.43 -4.24
CA LEU A 169 -0.66 -4.66 -4.84
C LEU A 169 -1.77 -5.46 -5.52
N LEU A 170 -2.87 -5.69 -4.81
CA LEU A 170 -4.04 -6.40 -5.34
C LEU A 170 -4.64 -5.68 -6.56
N ARG A 171 -4.67 -4.34 -6.54
CA ARG A 171 -5.14 -3.51 -7.66
C ARG A 171 -4.20 -3.57 -8.89
N ARG A 172 -2.96 -4.06 -8.76
CA ARG A 172 -2.03 -4.32 -9.88
C ARG A 172 -2.19 -5.71 -10.50
N HIS A 173 -2.99 -6.60 -9.88
CA HIS A 173 -3.26 -7.93 -10.40
C HIS A 173 -3.91 -7.88 -11.80
N SER A 174 -3.61 -8.88 -12.63
CA SER A 174 -4.10 -8.98 -14.01
C SER A 174 -5.46 -9.66 -14.11
N GLY A 175 -5.83 -10.48 -13.12
CA GLY A 175 -7.12 -11.16 -12.99
C GLY A 175 -8.01 -10.56 -11.90
N PRO A 176 -9.11 -11.24 -11.55
CA PRO A 176 -10.04 -10.75 -10.54
C PRO A 176 -9.46 -10.91 -9.14
N THR A 177 -9.86 -10.04 -8.21
CA THR A 177 -9.54 -10.16 -6.78
C THR A 177 -10.83 -10.13 -5.97
N ILE A 178 -10.99 -11.09 -5.06
CA ILE A 178 -12.13 -11.20 -4.15
C ILE A 178 -11.66 -10.85 -2.73
N LEU A 179 -12.30 -9.88 -2.11
CA LEU A 179 -12.06 -9.46 -0.74
C LEU A 179 -13.27 -9.84 0.11
N LEU A 180 -13.09 -10.73 1.08
CA LEU A 180 -14.17 -11.12 1.98
C LEU A 180 -14.14 -10.23 3.22
N ALA A 181 -15.31 -9.76 3.67
CA ALA A 181 -15.41 -8.89 4.85
C ALA A 181 -16.63 -9.22 5.73
N ARG A 182 -16.47 -9.03 7.04
CA ARG A 182 -17.60 -9.02 7.99
C ARG A 182 -18.41 -7.73 7.83
N GLN A 183 -19.71 -7.81 8.10
CA GLN A 183 -20.57 -6.65 8.33
C GLN A 183 -21.14 -6.69 9.74
N GLU A 184 -21.20 -5.51 10.35
CA GLU A 184 -21.84 -5.27 11.64
C GLU A 184 -23.12 -4.45 11.42
N LEU A 185 -24.16 -4.73 12.20
CA LEU A 185 -25.38 -3.92 12.24
C LEU A 185 -25.15 -2.80 13.25
N VAL A 186 -24.95 -1.58 12.76
CA VAL A 186 -24.82 -0.38 13.59
C VAL A 186 -26.13 0.39 13.61
N THR A 187 -26.49 0.93 14.77
CA THR A 187 -27.59 1.88 14.87
C THR A 187 -27.26 3.12 14.03
N ALA A 188 -28.17 3.56 13.18
CA ALA A 188 -28.00 4.80 12.44
C ALA A 188 -28.10 5.99 13.41
N PHE A 189 -27.37 7.07 13.11
CA PHE A 189 -27.45 8.31 13.86
C PHE A 189 -27.98 9.42 12.96
N GLU A 190 -28.98 10.15 13.42
CA GLU A 190 -29.54 11.31 12.75
C GLU A 190 -29.58 12.47 13.74
N ASN A 191 -28.95 13.61 13.39
CA ASN A 191 -28.76 14.75 14.29
C ASN A 191 -28.17 14.32 15.66
N ASP A 192 -27.17 13.45 15.59
CA ASP A 192 -26.40 12.91 16.73
C ASP A 192 -27.21 12.13 17.77
N LYS A 193 -28.44 11.71 17.40
CA LYS A 193 -29.27 10.81 18.18
C LYS A 193 -29.34 9.45 17.49
N PRO A 194 -29.21 8.33 18.23
CA PRO A 194 -29.43 7.01 17.66
C PRO A 194 -30.89 6.89 17.20
N THR A 195 -31.11 6.51 15.94
CA THR A 195 -32.45 6.21 15.42
C THR A 195 -32.82 4.76 15.72
N ARG A 196 -34.03 4.33 15.30
CA ARG A 196 -34.41 2.91 15.36
C ARG A 196 -33.87 2.11 14.18
N ASP A 197 -33.34 2.77 13.17
CA ASP A 197 -32.86 2.16 11.95
C ASP A 197 -31.47 1.56 12.16
N LYS A 198 -31.24 0.40 11.54
CA LYS A 198 -29.95 -0.27 11.57
C LYS A 198 -29.33 -0.24 10.19
N THR A 199 -28.15 0.33 10.08
CA THR A 199 -27.35 0.32 8.85
C THR A 199 -26.33 -0.82 8.93
N ARG A 200 -26.17 -1.57 7.84
CA ARG A 200 -25.06 -2.54 7.72
C ARG A 200 -23.78 -1.77 7.41
N LYS A 201 -22.73 -1.98 8.20
CA LYS A 201 -21.42 -1.36 8.02
C LYS A 201 -20.37 -2.44 7.82
N THR A 202 -19.61 -2.35 6.74
CA THR A 202 -18.47 -3.23 6.48
C THR A 202 -17.38 -2.99 7.52
N LYS A 203 -16.95 -4.04 8.21
CA LYS A 203 -15.85 -4.02 9.18
C LYS A 203 -14.52 -4.06 8.43
N ALA A 204 -14.04 -2.90 8.00
CA ALA A 204 -12.76 -2.71 7.33
C ALA A 204 -12.36 -1.22 7.39
N GLU A 205 -11.26 -0.86 6.76
CA GLU A 205 -10.91 0.55 6.53
C GLU A 205 -12.03 1.26 5.75
N LYS A 206 -12.35 2.50 6.15
CA LYS A 206 -13.54 3.26 5.70
C LYS A 206 -13.63 3.46 4.19
N ASN A 207 -12.50 3.52 3.48
CA ASN A 207 -12.44 3.77 2.04
C ASN A 207 -12.38 2.47 1.20
N LEU A 208 -12.51 1.28 1.83
CA LEU A 208 -12.59 0.01 1.09
C LEU A 208 -13.76 -0.03 0.08
N PRO A 209 -15.00 0.34 0.42
CA PRO A 209 -16.11 0.33 -0.55
C PRO A 209 -15.85 1.24 -1.76
N ALA A 210 -15.20 2.40 -1.56
CA ALA A 210 -14.83 3.30 -2.64
C ALA A 210 -13.61 2.82 -3.47
N SER A 211 -12.87 1.82 -2.96
CA SER A 211 -11.63 1.32 -3.56
C SER A 211 -11.85 0.17 -4.54
N VAL A 212 -12.98 -0.53 -4.45
CA VAL A 212 -13.34 -1.71 -5.25
C VAL A 212 -14.15 -1.37 -6.50
N ASP A 213 -14.38 -2.36 -7.36
CA ASP A 213 -15.15 -2.27 -8.60
C ASP A 213 -16.57 -2.85 -8.47
N ALA A 214 -16.81 -3.73 -7.51
CA ALA A 214 -18.13 -4.22 -7.15
C ALA A 214 -18.24 -4.49 -5.64
N ILE A 215 -19.43 -4.27 -5.09
CA ILE A 215 -19.79 -4.59 -3.71
C ILE A 215 -21.03 -5.49 -3.76
N VAL A 216 -20.88 -6.70 -3.23
CA VAL A 216 -21.98 -7.64 -3.00
C VAL A 216 -22.15 -7.84 -1.50
N GLU A 217 -23.34 -7.61 -1.00
CA GLU A 217 -23.71 -7.90 0.38
C GLU A 217 -24.48 -9.21 0.46
N LEU A 218 -24.03 -10.14 1.29
CA LEU A 218 -24.74 -11.37 1.62
C LEU A 218 -25.47 -11.16 2.95
N HIS A 219 -26.79 -10.97 2.90
CA HIS A 219 -27.62 -10.68 4.08
C HIS A 219 -27.97 -11.96 4.85
N ALA A 220 -28.20 -13.05 4.12
CA ALA A 220 -28.33 -14.42 4.59
C ALA A 220 -27.74 -15.39 3.54
N LEU A 221 -27.77 -16.71 3.81
CA LEU A 221 -27.32 -17.71 2.84
C LEU A 221 -28.23 -17.69 1.59
N GLY A 222 -27.66 -17.41 0.42
CA GLY A 222 -28.40 -17.27 -0.84
C GLY A 222 -29.06 -15.90 -1.07
N GLU A 223 -29.02 -14.99 -0.10
CA GLU A 223 -29.56 -13.63 -0.22
C GLU A 223 -28.44 -12.62 -0.52
N ALA A 224 -28.14 -12.46 -1.81
CA ALA A 224 -27.15 -11.52 -2.30
C ALA A 224 -27.78 -10.22 -2.82
N TYR A 225 -27.15 -9.09 -2.49
CA TYR A 225 -27.53 -7.76 -2.95
C TYR A 225 -26.32 -7.08 -3.57
N LEU A 226 -26.46 -6.52 -4.77
CA LEU A 226 -25.46 -5.63 -5.36
C LEU A 226 -25.72 -4.21 -4.86
N THR A 227 -24.77 -3.65 -4.11
CA THR A 227 -24.92 -2.29 -3.52
C THR A 227 -24.04 -1.24 -4.20
N GLY A 228 -23.14 -1.67 -5.08
CA GLY A 228 -22.40 -0.79 -5.98
C GLY A 228 -21.61 -1.57 -7.02
N VAL A 229 -21.52 -1.05 -8.24
CA VAL A 229 -20.68 -1.62 -9.31
C VAL A 229 -20.15 -0.54 -10.25
N ARG A 230 -18.96 -0.75 -10.80
CA ARG A 230 -18.32 0.04 -11.85
C ARG A 230 -18.21 -0.79 -13.13
N THR A 231 -19.25 -0.75 -13.94
CA THR A 231 -19.31 -1.44 -15.25
C THR A 231 -20.12 -0.63 -16.26
N LEU A 232 -19.93 -0.90 -17.55
CA LEU A 232 -20.80 -0.46 -18.64
C LEU A 232 -21.58 -1.63 -19.27
N HIS A 233 -21.33 -2.86 -18.83
CA HIS A 233 -21.97 -4.08 -19.35
C HIS A 233 -23.30 -4.40 -18.65
N TRP A 234 -23.65 -3.63 -17.62
CA TRP A 234 -24.86 -3.82 -16.82
C TRP A 234 -25.37 -2.44 -16.37
N GLU A 235 -26.62 -2.13 -16.72
CA GLU A 235 -27.37 -1.01 -16.17
C GLU A 235 -27.74 -1.31 -14.71
N VAL A 236 -27.20 -0.53 -13.77
CA VAL A 236 -27.50 -0.59 -12.35
C VAL A 236 -27.82 0.82 -11.88
N THR A 237 -28.87 0.97 -11.06
CA THR A 237 -29.32 2.29 -10.62
C THR A 237 -28.37 2.86 -9.57
N PRO A 238 -27.68 4.00 -9.82
CA PRO A 238 -26.68 4.51 -8.87
C PRO A 238 -27.29 4.82 -7.51
N GLY A 239 -26.70 4.26 -6.45
CA GLY A 239 -27.16 4.45 -5.06
C GLY A 239 -28.33 3.56 -4.64
N GLN A 240 -28.85 2.68 -5.51
CA GLN A 240 -29.81 1.65 -5.11
C GLN A 240 -29.10 0.32 -4.83
N SER A 241 -29.64 -0.44 -3.90
CA SER A 241 -29.23 -1.82 -3.62
C SER A 241 -30.20 -2.77 -4.30
N GLU A 242 -29.73 -3.49 -5.32
CA GLU A 242 -30.55 -4.39 -6.14
C GLU A 242 -30.31 -5.84 -5.70
N ARG A 243 -31.37 -6.65 -5.58
CA ARG A 243 -31.24 -8.07 -5.25
C ARG A 243 -30.61 -8.82 -6.43
N PHE A 244 -29.51 -9.52 -6.18
CA PHE A 244 -28.81 -10.32 -7.20
C PHE A 244 -29.31 -11.77 -7.15
N GLU A 245 -30.42 -12.03 -7.84
CA GLU A 245 -30.96 -13.40 -7.98
C GLU A 245 -29.94 -14.35 -8.64
N ASN A 246 -29.81 -15.55 -8.09
CA ASN A 246 -28.85 -16.58 -8.52
C ASN A 246 -27.40 -16.06 -8.59
N PHE A 247 -26.99 -15.28 -7.59
CA PHE A 247 -25.62 -14.78 -7.47
C PHE A 247 -24.59 -15.91 -7.44
N SER A 248 -23.60 -15.79 -8.31
CA SER A 248 -22.33 -16.49 -8.25
C SER A 248 -21.23 -15.54 -8.73
N ILE A 249 -19.97 -15.83 -8.38
CA ILE A 249 -18.84 -15.04 -8.86
C ILE A 249 -18.69 -15.15 -10.38
N ASP A 250 -18.94 -16.33 -10.97
CA ASP A 250 -18.94 -16.50 -12.43
C ASP A 250 -20.00 -15.60 -13.11
N THR A 251 -21.24 -15.59 -12.60
CA THR A 251 -22.31 -14.70 -13.11
C THR A 251 -21.92 -13.23 -12.98
N LEU A 252 -21.33 -12.81 -11.85
CA LEU A 252 -20.85 -11.43 -11.66
C LEU A 252 -19.72 -11.08 -12.64
N LEU A 253 -18.70 -11.93 -12.77
CA LEU A 253 -17.58 -11.70 -13.71
C LEU A 253 -18.07 -11.57 -15.14
N ARG A 254 -19.02 -12.42 -15.57
CA ARG A 254 -19.65 -12.35 -16.89
C ARG A 254 -20.44 -11.05 -17.09
N ARG A 255 -21.24 -10.62 -16.10
CA ARG A 255 -21.97 -9.33 -16.14
C ARG A 255 -21.07 -8.10 -16.04
N MET A 256 -19.85 -8.23 -15.54
CA MET A 256 -18.83 -7.17 -15.55
C MET A 256 -18.00 -7.14 -16.83
N GLY A 257 -18.23 -8.04 -17.80
CA GLY A 257 -17.49 -8.11 -19.06
C GLY A 257 -16.06 -8.62 -18.90
N PHE A 258 -15.75 -9.40 -17.85
CA PHE A 258 -14.38 -9.81 -17.54
C PHE A 258 -13.69 -10.58 -18.69
N GLN A 259 -14.45 -11.27 -19.54
CA GLN A 259 -13.97 -12.00 -20.72
C GLN A 259 -13.18 -11.12 -21.71
N GLU A 260 -13.55 -9.84 -21.83
CA GLU A 260 -12.90 -8.86 -22.70
C GLU A 260 -12.05 -7.83 -21.93
N ALA A 261 -11.81 -8.04 -20.64
CA ALA A 261 -11.07 -7.10 -19.81
C ALA A 261 -9.66 -6.82 -20.34
N ALA A 262 -9.18 -5.59 -20.15
CA ALA A 262 -7.80 -5.22 -20.46
C ALA A 262 -6.80 -6.14 -19.75
N ALA A 263 -5.72 -6.54 -20.43
CA ALA A 263 -4.75 -7.53 -19.95
C ALA A 263 -4.17 -7.25 -18.55
N ALA A 264 -4.05 -5.98 -18.18
CA ALA A 264 -3.73 -5.53 -16.83
C ALA A 264 -4.44 -4.21 -16.54
N ARG A 265 -4.74 -3.93 -15.26
CA ARG A 265 -5.31 -2.64 -14.86
C ARG A 265 -4.28 -1.53 -15.07
N GLN A 266 -4.68 -0.47 -15.77
CA GLN A 266 -3.82 0.68 -16.03
C GLN A 266 -3.85 1.65 -14.83
N VAL A 267 -3.05 1.35 -13.80
CA VAL A 267 -2.89 2.17 -12.60
C VAL A 267 -1.56 2.91 -12.64
N THR A 268 -1.60 4.24 -12.48
CA THR A 268 -0.40 5.02 -12.16
C THR A 268 -0.25 5.08 -10.64
N GLU A 269 0.88 4.59 -10.14
CA GLU A 269 1.26 4.71 -8.73
C GLU A 269 1.45 6.18 -8.35
N THR A 270 0.74 6.64 -7.31
CA THR A 270 1.07 7.89 -6.62
C THR A 270 2.37 7.70 -5.86
N ARG A 271 3.38 8.53 -6.14
CA ARG A 271 4.71 8.46 -5.47
C ARG A 271 4.95 9.72 -4.63
N PRO A 272 4.48 9.79 -3.37
CA PRO A 272 4.73 10.93 -2.48
C PRO A 272 6.23 11.26 -2.34
N HIS A 273 7.07 10.22 -2.27
CA HIS A 273 8.52 10.37 -2.14
C HIS A 273 9.21 10.99 -3.36
N ALA A 274 8.61 10.92 -4.56
CA ALA A 274 9.23 11.46 -5.77
C ALA A 274 9.54 12.96 -5.67
N TYR A 275 8.77 13.73 -4.88
CA TYR A 275 9.08 15.12 -4.60
C TYR A 275 10.34 15.32 -3.74
N LEU A 276 10.57 14.41 -2.79
CA LEU A 276 11.76 14.42 -1.93
C LEU A 276 13.00 13.99 -2.73
N ASP A 277 12.87 12.96 -3.56
CA ASP A 277 13.92 12.50 -4.47
C ASP A 277 14.31 13.62 -5.45
N GLU A 278 13.32 14.31 -6.03
CA GLU A 278 13.53 15.48 -6.90
C GLU A 278 14.20 16.65 -6.16
N GLN A 279 13.83 16.92 -4.90
CA GLN A 279 14.54 17.91 -4.09
C GLN A 279 15.99 17.51 -3.81
N GLN A 280 16.25 16.24 -3.49
CA GLN A 280 17.61 15.76 -3.22
C GLN A 280 18.49 15.87 -4.47
N VAL A 281 18.00 15.40 -5.62
CA VAL A 281 18.69 15.54 -6.91
C VAL A 281 18.95 17.01 -7.25
N GLN A 282 18.02 17.92 -6.98
CA GLN A 282 18.24 19.36 -7.15
C GLN A 282 19.33 19.91 -6.22
N ARG A 283 19.35 19.52 -4.94
CA ARG A 283 20.41 19.92 -3.99
C ARG A 283 21.78 19.42 -4.45
N GLU A 284 21.88 18.17 -4.86
CA GLU A 284 23.13 17.58 -5.38
C GLU A 284 23.61 18.31 -6.65
N GLN A 285 22.71 18.64 -7.58
CA GLN A 285 23.03 19.41 -8.78
C GLN A 285 23.49 20.85 -8.46
N GLN A 286 22.89 21.51 -7.47
CA GLN A 286 23.30 22.85 -7.03
C GLN A 286 24.64 22.86 -6.27
N GLN A 287 25.00 21.77 -5.59
CA GLN A 287 26.26 21.67 -4.83
C GLN A 287 27.48 21.29 -5.68
N ARG A 288 27.29 20.52 -6.78
CA ARG A 288 28.38 20.11 -7.70
C ARG A 288 29.28 21.27 -8.20
N PRO A 289 28.76 22.44 -8.62
CA PRO A 289 29.59 23.56 -9.06
C PRO A 289 30.45 24.19 -7.95
N GLN A 290 29.98 24.15 -6.69
CA GLN A 290 30.75 24.68 -5.56
C GLN A 290 31.87 23.72 -5.14
N GLN A 291 31.59 22.42 -5.10
CA GLN A 291 32.62 21.41 -4.80
C GLN A 291 33.71 21.36 -5.89
N GLN A 292 33.36 21.47 -7.18
CA GLN A 292 34.37 21.58 -8.26
C GLN A 292 35.19 22.87 -8.21
N ARG A 293 34.70 23.95 -7.58
CA ARG A 293 35.48 25.17 -7.31
C ARG A 293 36.37 25.02 -6.07
N GLN A 294 35.85 24.40 -5.00
CA GLN A 294 36.58 24.17 -3.74
C GLN A 294 37.60 23.03 -3.80
N GLN A 295 37.58 22.20 -4.85
CA GLN A 295 38.66 21.24 -5.18
C GLN A 295 39.72 21.83 -6.14
N ARG A 296 39.71 23.16 -6.37
CA ARG A 296 40.79 23.90 -7.04
C ARG A 296 41.53 24.97 -6.19
N PRO A 297 41.84 24.80 -4.90
CA PRO A 297 42.90 25.56 -4.26
C PRO A 297 44.28 25.05 -4.71
N ASP A 298 45.25 25.95 -4.82
CA ASP A 298 46.70 25.67 -4.73
C ASP A 298 47.38 24.79 -5.79
N GLN A 299 47.02 24.95 -7.08
CA GLN A 299 47.89 24.57 -8.21
C GLN A 299 48.13 25.73 -9.20
N ARG A 300 48.55 26.91 -8.71
CA ARG A 300 48.91 28.04 -9.59
C ARG A 300 50.20 28.81 -9.28
N GLN A 301 50.95 28.47 -8.21
CA GLN A 301 52.25 29.10 -7.94
C GLN A 301 53.26 28.07 -7.42
N GLY A 302 54.30 27.77 -8.19
CA GLY A 302 55.48 27.02 -7.72
C GLY A 302 55.86 25.77 -8.53
N GLN A 303 56.76 25.95 -9.50
CA GLN A 303 57.85 25.03 -9.91
C GLN A 303 57.56 23.54 -10.24
N GLY A 304 57.88 23.14 -11.48
CA GLY A 304 58.30 21.76 -11.81
C GLY A 304 57.47 21.02 -12.88
N PRO A 305 58.00 20.78 -14.10
CA PRO A 305 57.34 19.97 -15.12
C PRO A 305 57.75 18.49 -15.02
N ALA A 306 57.10 17.71 -14.16
CA ALA A 306 57.21 16.24 -14.16
C ALA A 306 55.98 15.58 -13.53
N ARG A 307 55.60 14.40 -14.03
CA ARG A 307 54.49 13.53 -13.56
C ARG A 307 53.07 14.04 -13.86
N GLN A 308 52.78 14.21 -15.15
CA GLN A 308 51.42 13.94 -15.65
C GLN A 308 51.19 12.42 -15.72
N ASP A 309 50.01 11.99 -15.30
CA ASP A 309 49.31 10.75 -15.71
C ASP A 309 50.10 9.43 -15.70
N GLU A 310 50.26 8.84 -14.51
CA GLU A 310 50.46 7.38 -14.35
C GLU A 310 49.13 6.60 -14.45
N ARG A 311 48.22 7.02 -15.34
CA ARG A 311 47.25 6.07 -15.90
C ARG A 311 47.96 5.31 -17.02
N PRO A 312 48.04 3.97 -16.99
CA PRO A 312 48.75 3.22 -18.00
C PRO A 312 48.16 3.53 -19.38
N LYS A 313 48.95 4.21 -20.22
CA LYS A 313 48.54 4.57 -21.57
C LYS A 313 48.49 3.29 -22.41
N LEU A 314 47.29 2.77 -22.63
CA LEU A 314 47.05 1.59 -23.43
C LEU A 314 47.66 1.78 -24.82
N THR A 315 48.67 0.99 -25.15
CA THR A 315 49.33 1.06 -26.47
C THR A 315 48.52 0.32 -27.53
N GLY A 316 48.82 0.57 -28.81
CA GLY A 316 48.16 -0.11 -29.93
C GLY A 316 48.22 -1.63 -29.82
N ASP A 317 49.39 -2.17 -29.49
CA ASP A 317 49.60 -3.62 -29.38
C ASP A 317 48.87 -4.22 -28.16
N GLN A 318 48.83 -3.49 -27.03
CA GLN A 318 48.05 -3.90 -25.86
C GLN A 318 46.55 -3.89 -26.15
N ALA A 319 46.05 -2.91 -26.92
CA ALA A 319 44.66 -2.88 -27.34
C ALA A 319 44.33 -4.07 -28.26
N VAL A 320 45.20 -4.41 -29.22
CA VAL A 320 45.06 -5.61 -30.06
C VAL A 320 45.02 -6.88 -29.22
N GLU A 321 45.90 -7.02 -28.22
CA GLU A 321 45.94 -8.20 -27.37
C GLU A 321 44.70 -8.34 -26.48
N LEU A 322 44.21 -7.25 -25.89
CA LEU A 322 42.95 -7.26 -25.13
C LEU A 322 41.75 -7.67 -26.01
N ILE A 323 41.66 -7.13 -27.23
CA ILE A 323 40.59 -7.44 -28.19
C ILE A 323 40.68 -8.90 -28.67
N ARG A 324 41.90 -9.40 -28.93
CA ARG A 324 42.17 -10.80 -29.26
C ARG A 324 41.73 -11.73 -28.13
N LYS A 325 42.05 -11.39 -26.88
CA LYS A 325 41.65 -12.16 -25.70
C LYS A 325 40.14 -12.16 -25.50
N ALA A 326 39.46 -11.04 -25.72
CA ALA A 326 37.99 -10.96 -25.66
C ALA A 326 37.31 -11.80 -26.77
N LEU A 327 37.88 -11.84 -27.97
CA LEU A 327 37.41 -12.71 -29.07
C LEU A 327 37.64 -14.21 -28.82
N ALA A 328 38.55 -14.57 -27.91
CA ALA A 328 38.85 -15.94 -27.51
C ALA A 328 38.02 -16.43 -26.31
N ASP A 329 37.16 -15.58 -25.73
CA ASP A 329 36.23 -15.98 -24.67
C ASP A 329 35.20 -16.98 -25.24
N GLU A 330 35.17 -18.19 -24.68
CA GLU A 330 34.30 -19.27 -25.14
C GLU A 330 32.83 -19.06 -24.80
N ASN A 331 32.54 -18.29 -23.74
CA ASN A 331 31.19 -18.13 -23.18
C ASN A 331 30.45 -16.95 -23.81
N ASN A 332 31.07 -15.77 -23.89
CA ASN A 332 30.43 -14.58 -24.45
C ASN A 332 31.44 -13.52 -24.98
N PRO A 333 31.97 -13.68 -26.21
CA PRO A 333 32.93 -12.73 -26.77
C PRO A 333 32.31 -11.35 -27.06
N GLU A 334 30.99 -11.25 -27.25
CA GLU A 334 30.33 -9.94 -27.43
C GLU A 334 30.37 -9.11 -26.14
N ALA A 335 29.99 -9.72 -25.00
CA ALA A 335 30.04 -9.03 -23.70
C ALA A 335 31.48 -8.62 -23.33
N ALA A 336 32.47 -9.49 -23.58
CA ALA A 336 33.88 -9.16 -23.33
C ALA A 336 34.35 -7.95 -24.17
N LEU A 337 33.96 -7.85 -25.44
CA LEU A 337 34.27 -6.70 -26.30
C LEU A 337 33.53 -5.41 -25.89
N HIS A 338 32.30 -5.51 -25.39
CA HIS A 338 31.57 -4.38 -24.83
C HIS A 338 32.21 -3.85 -23.53
N ASN A 339 32.69 -4.74 -22.64
CA ASN A 339 33.38 -4.35 -21.41
C ASN A 339 34.67 -3.55 -21.68
N ILE A 340 35.42 -3.87 -22.75
CA ILE A 340 36.62 -3.09 -23.14
C ILE A 340 36.25 -1.64 -23.50
N ARG A 341 35.11 -1.43 -24.20
CA ARG A 341 34.61 -0.08 -24.52
C ARG A 341 34.18 0.70 -23.30
N GLU A 342 33.55 0.04 -22.34
CA GLU A 342 33.11 0.67 -21.09
C GLU A 342 34.31 1.05 -20.20
N GLN A 343 35.29 0.15 -20.06
CA GLN A 343 36.47 0.36 -19.22
C GLN A 343 37.38 1.49 -19.70
N TRP A 344 37.60 1.63 -21.02
CA TRP A 344 38.55 2.59 -21.59
C TRP A 344 37.91 3.83 -22.22
N GLY A 345 36.62 3.76 -22.56
CA GLY A 345 35.85 4.82 -23.20
C GLY A 345 36.15 4.99 -24.70
N MET A 346 35.10 5.25 -25.48
CA MET A 346 35.21 5.39 -26.95
C MET A 346 36.19 6.48 -27.40
N VAL A 347 36.30 7.60 -26.66
CA VAL A 347 37.19 8.71 -27.01
C VAL A 347 38.67 8.29 -26.95
N THR A 348 39.05 7.56 -25.91
CA THR A 348 40.43 7.05 -25.74
C THR A 348 40.74 5.99 -26.78
N LEU A 349 39.83 5.03 -27.00
CA LEU A 349 40.02 3.95 -27.96
C LEU A 349 40.16 4.43 -29.41
N ARG A 350 39.50 5.54 -29.78
CA ARG A 350 39.66 6.19 -31.09
C ARG A 350 41.02 6.86 -31.29
N GLN A 351 41.70 7.24 -30.22
CA GLN A 351 43.04 7.85 -30.29
C GLN A 351 44.15 6.78 -30.42
N ILE A 352 43.87 5.54 -30.04
CA ILE A 352 44.83 4.42 -30.09
C ILE A 352 44.78 3.80 -31.49
N GLN A 353 45.83 4.02 -32.28
CA GLN A 353 46.02 3.33 -33.56
C GLN A 353 46.52 1.89 -33.32
N THR A 354 45.89 0.94 -33.99
CA THR A 354 46.18 -0.50 -33.95
C THR A 354 46.53 -0.99 -35.35
N ARG A 355 47.33 -2.06 -35.45
CA ARG A 355 47.63 -2.71 -36.72
C ARG A 355 47.43 -4.22 -36.57
N THR A 356 46.56 -4.78 -37.41
CA THR A 356 46.27 -6.23 -37.42
C THR A 356 46.57 -6.80 -38.80
N GLU A 357 46.99 -8.06 -38.84
CA GLU A 357 47.27 -8.75 -40.12
C GLU A 357 46.00 -8.94 -40.95
N ALA A 358 44.87 -9.26 -40.29
CA ALA A 358 43.60 -9.56 -40.95
C ALA A 358 42.86 -8.32 -41.51
N TRP A 359 43.02 -7.14 -40.87
CA TRP A 359 42.22 -5.96 -41.22
C TRP A 359 43.03 -4.67 -41.42
N GLY A 360 44.35 -4.71 -41.32
CA GLY A 360 45.23 -3.56 -41.53
C GLY A 360 45.30 -2.60 -40.34
N GLY A 361 45.61 -1.33 -40.63
CA GLY A 361 45.70 -0.26 -39.63
C GLY A 361 44.36 0.45 -39.40
N MET A 362 43.91 0.54 -38.15
CA MET A 362 42.71 1.28 -37.74
C MET A 362 42.76 1.62 -36.24
N ASN A 363 41.89 2.50 -35.75
CA ASN A 363 41.82 2.75 -34.31
C ASN A 363 41.16 1.58 -33.55
N ALA A 364 41.39 1.50 -32.23
CA ALA A 364 40.91 0.38 -31.42
C ALA A 364 39.37 0.28 -31.33
N ASP A 365 38.64 1.39 -31.45
CA ASP A 365 37.16 1.41 -31.45
C ASP A 365 36.58 0.80 -32.75
N ASP A 366 37.20 1.09 -33.89
CA ASP A 366 36.87 0.46 -35.17
C ASP A 366 37.22 -1.03 -35.18
N LEU A 367 38.36 -1.39 -34.57
CA LEU A 367 38.77 -2.79 -34.42
C LEU A 367 37.77 -3.59 -33.56
N ILE A 368 37.26 -3.02 -32.46
CA ILE A 368 36.18 -3.63 -31.66
C ILE A 368 34.89 -3.75 -32.48
N THR A 369 34.54 -2.74 -33.28
CA THR A 369 33.34 -2.77 -34.15
C THR A 369 33.41 -3.94 -35.13
N ARG A 370 34.54 -4.12 -35.82
CA ARG A 370 34.75 -5.24 -36.75
C ARG A 370 34.78 -6.59 -36.04
N SER A 371 35.38 -6.65 -34.85
CA SER A 371 35.43 -7.85 -34.01
C SER A 371 34.04 -8.32 -33.57
N LEU A 372 33.15 -7.39 -33.18
CA LEU A 372 31.75 -7.68 -32.84
C LEU A 372 30.97 -8.22 -34.05
N ALA A 373 31.15 -7.62 -35.23
CA ALA A 373 30.51 -8.09 -36.46
C ALA A 373 30.99 -9.51 -36.85
N TYR A 374 32.29 -9.78 -36.69
CA TYR A 374 32.87 -11.11 -36.93
C TYR A 374 32.34 -12.17 -35.95
N ALA A 375 32.24 -11.83 -34.66
CA ALA A 375 31.69 -12.73 -33.63
C ALA A 375 30.23 -13.13 -33.94
N LYS A 376 29.39 -12.17 -34.35
CA LYS A 376 27.99 -12.41 -34.76
C LYS A 376 27.89 -13.37 -35.94
N GLY A 377 28.62 -13.10 -37.04
CA GLY A 377 28.62 -13.97 -38.21
C GLY A 377 29.06 -15.40 -37.89
N ARG A 378 30.03 -15.57 -36.97
CA ARG A 378 30.49 -16.90 -36.53
C ARG A 378 29.45 -17.62 -35.67
N ALA A 379 28.69 -16.90 -34.84
CA ALA A 379 27.59 -17.47 -34.05
C ALA A 379 26.41 -17.91 -34.95
N GLU A 380 26.08 -17.13 -35.99
CA GLU A 380 25.08 -17.48 -36.98
C GLU A 380 25.48 -18.72 -37.80
N GLN A 381 26.74 -18.81 -38.25
CA GLN A 381 27.26 -20.01 -38.92
C GLN A 381 27.21 -21.26 -38.02
N LYS A 382 27.57 -21.15 -36.74
CA LYS A 382 27.41 -22.27 -35.78
C LYS A 382 25.95 -22.71 -35.64
N ARG A 383 24.99 -21.77 -35.59
CA ARG A 383 23.55 -22.08 -35.54
C ARG A 383 23.08 -22.82 -36.79
N GLN A 384 23.50 -22.38 -37.98
CA GLN A 384 23.14 -23.02 -39.25
C GLN A 384 23.76 -24.42 -39.42
N GLN A 385 24.97 -24.64 -38.90
CA GLN A 385 25.62 -25.97 -38.91
C GLN A 385 24.99 -26.91 -37.88
N GLY A 386 24.58 -26.41 -36.70
CA GLY A 386 23.93 -27.20 -35.66
C GLY A 386 22.57 -27.78 -36.05
N THR A 387 21.84 -27.13 -36.96
CA THR A 387 20.55 -27.60 -37.47
C THR A 387 20.63 -28.62 -38.60
N GLY A 388 21.83 -28.89 -39.14
CA GLY A 388 22.02 -29.73 -40.34
C GLY A 388 22.25 -31.23 -40.09
N SER A 389 22.34 -31.69 -38.83
CA SER A 389 22.82 -33.05 -38.49
C SER A 389 21.87 -33.86 -37.58
N ALA A 390 20.55 -33.62 -37.68
CA ALA A 390 19.52 -34.41 -37.00
C ALA A 390 18.53 -34.97 -38.03
N GLY A 391 18.91 -36.06 -38.70
CA GLY A 391 18.16 -36.51 -39.89
C GLY A 391 18.43 -37.93 -40.38
N GLN A 392 18.45 -38.95 -39.49
CA GLN A 392 18.11 -40.34 -39.86
C GLN A 392 17.89 -41.22 -38.62
N ALA A 393 16.64 -41.67 -38.43
CA ALA A 393 16.27 -42.82 -37.60
C ALA A 393 15.10 -43.55 -38.30
N PRO A 394 15.04 -44.89 -38.27
CA PRO A 394 14.27 -45.65 -39.27
C PRO A 394 12.78 -45.84 -38.94
N SER A 395 11.99 -46.03 -39.99
CA SER A 395 10.55 -46.29 -39.97
C SER A 395 10.17 -47.66 -39.39
N ALA A 396 9.18 -47.70 -38.49
CA ALA A 396 8.53 -48.93 -38.03
C ALA A 396 7.22 -49.19 -38.79
N GLN A 397 6.98 -50.43 -39.21
CA GLN A 397 5.73 -50.91 -39.81
C GLN A 397 4.75 -51.44 -38.73
N PRO A 398 3.43 -51.43 -38.99
CA PRO A 398 2.44 -51.97 -38.06
C PRO A 398 2.28 -53.49 -38.22
N SER A 399 1.93 -54.20 -37.15
CA SER A 399 1.47 -55.59 -37.25
C SER A 399 0.46 -55.98 -36.16
N THR A 400 -0.53 -56.74 -36.62
CA THR A 400 -1.73 -57.27 -35.98
C THR A 400 -1.48 -58.28 -34.85
N ALA A 401 -2.42 -58.40 -33.91
CA ALA A 401 -2.50 -59.52 -32.97
C ALA A 401 -3.96 -59.97 -32.73
N PRO A 402 -4.26 -61.28 -32.77
CA PRO A 402 -5.52 -61.84 -32.29
C PRO A 402 -5.37 -62.90 -31.15
N SER A 403 -6.34 -62.90 -30.23
CA SER A 403 -6.98 -64.04 -29.56
C SER A 403 -6.17 -65.19 -28.88
N ALA A 404 -6.15 -65.20 -27.53
CA ALA A 404 -6.73 -66.23 -26.59
C ALA A 404 -6.43 -67.76 -26.73
N PRO A 405 -6.70 -68.64 -25.73
CA PRO A 405 -6.76 -68.52 -24.25
C PRO A 405 -5.94 -69.65 -23.52
N PRO A 406 -6.43 -70.42 -22.50
CA PRO A 406 -6.28 -70.19 -21.04
C PRO A 406 -5.53 -71.31 -20.27
N GLU A 407 -5.40 -71.20 -18.93
CA GLU A 407 -5.78 -72.21 -17.89
C GLU A 407 -4.98 -72.24 -16.56
N GLN A 408 -5.74 -72.53 -15.49
CA GLN A 408 -5.40 -73.29 -14.24
C GLN A 408 -4.44 -72.75 -13.15
N THR A 409 -5.06 -72.42 -12.00
CA THR A 409 -4.55 -72.57 -10.61
C THR A 409 -4.34 -74.06 -10.24
N PRO A 410 -3.46 -74.42 -9.25
CA PRO A 410 -3.95 -74.63 -7.87
C PRO A 410 -2.97 -74.51 -6.67
N THR A 411 -3.56 -74.32 -5.47
CA THR A 411 -3.20 -74.85 -4.12
C THR A 411 -1.84 -74.65 -3.41
N ALA A 412 -1.89 -73.86 -2.33
CA ALA A 412 -1.72 -74.24 -0.90
C ALA A 412 -0.38 -74.71 -0.24
N SER A 413 -0.15 -74.13 0.96
CA SER A 413 0.51 -74.67 2.18
C SER A 413 2.01 -75.01 2.23
N THR A 414 2.77 -74.31 3.09
CA THR A 414 3.58 -74.80 4.25
C THR A 414 4.48 -73.64 4.75
N ALA A 415 4.42 -73.19 6.02
CA ALA A 415 5.10 -73.69 7.23
C ALA A 415 6.40 -72.94 7.61
N THR A 416 6.40 -72.33 8.81
CA THR A 416 7.52 -71.88 9.67
C THR A 416 8.29 -73.08 10.27
N PRO A 417 9.29 -72.98 11.20
CA PRO A 417 9.90 -71.84 11.93
C PRO A 417 11.45 -71.79 11.61
N PRO A 418 12.48 -71.66 12.50
CA PRO A 418 12.57 -71.28 13.93
C PRO A 418 13.76 -70.39 14.40
N ALA A 419 13.70 -70.01 15.69
CA ALA A 419 14.80 -69.73 16.64
C ALA A 419 15.68 -68.46 16.43
N GLN A 420 16.19 -67.75 17.43
CA GLN A 420 16.11 -67.69 18.93
C GLN A 420 16.70 -66.30 19.32
N GLY A 421 16.47 -65.65 20.47
CA GLY A 421 15.60 -65.89 21.62
C GLY A 421 15.85 -64.82 22.73
N GLN A 422 14.90 -64.73 23.68
CA GLN A 422 15.05 -64.49 25.14
C GLN A 422 15.74 -63.20 25.66
N GLY A 423 15.34 -62.61 26.81
CA GLY A 423 14.32 -62.94 27.83
C GLY A 423 13.62 -61.67 28.37
N GLN A 424 12.41 -61.79 28.93
CA GLN A 424 12.11 -62.02 30.36
C GLN A 424 12.38 -60.78 31.28
N GLY A 425 11.43 -60.31 32.11
CA GLY A 425 10.12 -60.91 32.40
C GLY A 425 9.09 -60.03 33.13
N GLN A 426 7.92 -60.64 33.28
CA GLN A 426 6.74 -60.30 34.10
C GLN A 426 7.01 -60.68 35.60
N PRO A 427 6.09 -60.52 36.59
CA PRO A 427 4.61 -60.44 36.53
C PRO A 427 4.03 -59.33 37.46
N GLU A 428 2.76 -59.20 37.88
CA GLU A 428 1.41 -59.66 37.48
C GLU A 428 0.40 -58.66 38.10
N GLY A 429 -0.84 -58.57 37.60
CA GLY A 429 -1.86 -57.70 38.21
C GLY A 429 -3.16 -57.62 37.40
N ALA A 430 -4.08 -58.56 37.65
CA ALA A 430 -5.30 -58.72 36.87
C ALA A 430 -6.40 -57.67 37.17
N ARG A 431 -7.19 -57.32 36.14
CA ARG A 431 -8.65 -57.13 36.25
C ARG A 431 -9.33 -57.21 34.88
N GLU A 432 -10.61 -57.55 34.91
CA GLU A 432 -11.33 -58.22 33.81
C GLU A 432 -12.14 -57.28 32.91
N HIS A 433 -12.62 -57.87 31.80
CA HIS A 433 -13.60 -57.36 30.85
C HIS A 433 -14.81 -56.65 31.50
N GLN A 434 -15.36 -55.64 30.81
CA GLN A 434 -16.59 -55.84 30.03
C GLN A 434 -16.90 -54.66 29.09
N THR A 435 -17.31 -55.00 27.86
CA THR A 435 -17.93 -54.11 26.88
C THR A 435 -19.44 -54.10 27.10
N HIS A 436 -20.07 -52.93 27.04
CA HIS A 436 -21.53 -52.83 26.93
C HIS A 436 -21.89 -52.02 25.68
N GLU A 437 -22.58 -52.70 24.76
CA GLU A 437 -23.52 -52.06 23.84
C GLU A 437 -24.77 -51.70 24.64
N ASP A 438 -25.42 -50.58 24.31
CA ASP A 438 -26.78 -50.28 24.77
C ASP A 438 -27.67 -49.96 23.58
N LEU A 439 -28.89 -50.50 23.64
CA LEU A 439 -29.87 -50.53 22.55
C LEU A 439 -30.96 -49.47 22.76
N GLU A 440 -31.43 -48.86 21.68
CA GLU A 440 -32.66 -48.06 21.66
C GLU A 440 -33.91 -48.96 21.81
N PRO A 441 -34.90 -48.59 22.65
CA PRO A 441 -36.27 -49.09 22.57
C PRO A 441 -37.20 -48.11 21.81
N PRO A 442 -38.32 -48.60 21.24
CA PRO A 442 -39.08 -47.88 20.20
C PRO A 442 -40.09 -46.85 20.74
N ALA A 443 -40.56 -46.00 19.82
CA ALA A 443 -41.62 -45.02 20.05
C ALA A 443 -42.99 -45.64 20.32
N ASP A 444 -43.79 -45.00 21.18
CA ASP A 444 -45.17 -45.36 21.48
C ASP A 444 -46.11 -44.18 21.15
N ASP A 445 -46.90 -44.33 20.09
CA ASP A 445 -47.88 -43.35 19.60
C ASP A 445 -49.21 -43.53 20.37
N ASN A 446 -49.38 -42.89 21.53
CA ASN A 446 -50.67 -42.44 22.09
C ASN A 446 -50.53 -41.72 23.46
N ALA A 447 -50.20 -40.42 23.43
CA ALA A 447 -50.31 -39.55 24.62
C ALA A 447 -51.18 -38.32 24.30
N PRO A 448 -52.19 -37.98 25.12
CA PRO A 448 -53.00 -36.78 24.92
C PRO A 448 -52.20 -35.50 25.22
N PRO A 449 -52.52 -34.37 24.58
CA PRO A 449 -51.78 -33.13 24.75
C PRO A 449 -51.93 -32.53 26.16
N PRO A 450 -50.89 -31.86 26.70
CA PRO A 450 -50.98 -31.17 27.99
C PRO A 450 -51.94 -29.97 27.93
N PRO A 451 -52.53 -29.57 29.07
CA PRO A 451 -53.44 -28.43 29.15
C PRO A 451 -52.70 -27.09 28.94
N PRO A 452 -53.41 -26.02 28.52
CA PRO A 452 -52.81 -24.69 28.37
C PRO A 452 -52.56 -24.04 29.74
N ASP A 453 -51.37 -23.45 29.89
CA ASP A 453 -51.01 -22.69 31.10
C ASP A 453 -51.82 -21.38 31.24
N PRO A 454 -52.09 -20.94 32.47
CA PRO A 454 -52.94 -19.78 32.75
C PRO A 454 -52.25 -18.44 32.44
N GLN A 455 -53.09 -17.46 32.10
CA GLN A 455 -52.69 -16.07 31.90
C GLN A 455 -52.06 -15.47 33.16
N PHE A 456 -50.91 -14.80 33.00
CA PHE A 456 -50.38 -13.86 33.99
C PHE A 456 -50.70 -12.43 33.53
N ASP A 457 -51.61 -11.78 34.25
CA ASP A 457 -51.84 -10.33 34.15
C ASP A 457 -50.93 -9.58 35.13
N ASP A 458 -50.43 -8.42 34.68
CA ASP A 458 -49.99 -7.25 35.46
C ASP A 458 -49.11 -7.43 36.73
N GLU A 459 -47.78 -7.34 36.53
CA GLU A 459 -46.88 -6.72 37.54
C GLU A 459 -46.46 -5.31 37.09
N PRO A 460 -46.41 -4.31 38.00
CA PRO A 460 -46.04 -2.94 37.67
C PRO A 460 -44.52 -2.77 37.45
N PRO A 461 -44.07 -1.78 36.65
CA PRO A 461 -42.67 -1.62 36.32
C PRO A 461 -41.83 -1.17 37.54
N VAL A 462 -40.65 -1.77 37.66
CA VAL A 462 -39.61 -1.38 38.63
C VAL A 462 -38.88 -0.15 38.11
N ASP A 463 -38.68 0.86 38.98
CA ASP A 463 -37.84 2.04 38.69
C ASP A 463 -36.37 1.64 38.52
N GLU A 464 -35.95 1.38 37.27
CA GLU A 464 -34.53 1.29 36.93
C GLU A 464 -33.89 2.68 36.92
N ARG A 465 -32.83 2.82 37.73
CA ARG A 465 -32.05 4.06 37.82
C ARG A 465 -31.19 4.20 36.56
N PRO A 466 -31.03 5.41 35.99
CA PRO A 466 -30.16 5.59 34.84
C PRO A 466 -28.70 5.32 35.22
N GLU A 467 -28.08 4.37 34.52
CA GLU A 467 -26.62 4.19 34.57
C GLU A 467 -25.92 5.40 33.93
N GLU A 468 -24.84 5.87 34.56
CA GLU A 468 -24.06 7.02 34.07
C GLU A 468 -23.30 6.64 32.79
N VAL A 469 -23.83 7.04 31.64
CA VAL A 469 -23.17 6.84 30.35
C VAL A 469 -21.97 7.77 30.23
N SER A 470 -20.80 7.18 29.96
CA SER A 470 -19.49 7.84 29.84
C SER A 470 -19.49 9.08 28.94
N GLU A 471 -18.96 10.20 29.44
CA GLU A 471 -18.70 11.44 28.69
C GLU A 471 -17.60 11.26 27.62
N ALA A 472 -17.95 10.74 26.43
CA ALA A 472 -17.04 10.67 25.30
C ALA A 472 -17.73 10.59 23.93
N GLU A 473 -18.38 11.68 23.49
CA GLU A 473 -18.25 12.29 22.14
C GLU A 473 -19.26 13.43 21.96
N GLU A 474 -18.78 14.69 22.01
CA GLU A 474 -19.54 15.83 21.48
C GLU A 474 -19.52 15.80 19.94
N PRO A 475 -20.66 15.95 19.26
CA PRO A 475 -20.70 16.06 17.81
C PRO A 475 -20.32 17.47 17.33
N GLN A 476 -19.50 17.55 16.27
CA GLN A 476 -19.21 18.80 15.58
C GLN A 476 -19.78 18.83 14.16
N ALA A 477 -20.50 19.90 13.85
CA ALA A 477 -21.11 20.14 12.55
C ALA A 477 -20.06 20.35 11.43
N ALA A 478 -20.47 20.02 10.20
CA ALA A 478 -19.69 20.19 8.97
C ALA A 478 -19.75 21.64 8.42
N PRO A 479 -18.95 21.99 7.40
CA PRO A 479 -17.51 21.74 7.26
C PRO A 479 -16.71 23.03 7.02
N SER A 480 -15.49 23.11 7.56
CA SER A 480 -14.52 24.18 7.26
C SER A 480 -13.38 23.67 6.38
N ALA A 481 -12.93 24.52 5.44
CA ALA A 481 -11.82 24.23 4.51
C ALA A 481 -10.46 24.02 5.24
N PRO A 482 -9.46 23.36 4.62
CA PRO A 482 -8.47 22.57 5.34
C PRO A 482 -7.37 23.38 6.03
N ALA A 483 -7.04 23.00 7.27
CA ALA A 483 -5.90 23.51 8.02
C ALA A 483 -4.69 22.56 7.97
N ALA A 484 -3.49 23.12 7.84
CA ALA A 484 -2.23 22.38 7.71
C ALA A 484 -1.77 21.71 9.02
N ALA A 485 -0.88 20.72 8.88
CA ALA A 485 -0.42 19.82 9.95
C ALA A 485 0.22 20.54 11.17
N ALA A 486 -0.02 19.99 12.36
CA ALA A 486 0.47 20.53 13.63
C ALA A 486 1.77 19.85 14.12
N ALA A 487 2.78 20.66 14.43
CA ALA A 487 4.09 20.27 14.94
C ALA A 487 4.07 19.98 16.47
N PRO A 488 5.16 19.46 17.10
CA PRO A 488 5.08 18.84 18.43
C PRO A 488 4.75 19.80 19.57
N ARG A 489 4.19 19.24 20.66
CA ARG A 489 3.72 19.97 21.86
C ARG A 489 4.86 20.73 22.55
N ALA A 490 4.93 22.01 22.22
CA ALA A 490 5.74 23.02 22.87
C ALA A 490 5.40 23.12 24.38
N THR A 491 6.40 23.26 25.26
CA THR A 491 6.21 23.46 26.71
C THR A 491 5.33 24.69 26.99
N ARG A 492 4.64 24.76 28.15
CA ARG A 492 3.71 25.87 28.47
C ARG A 492 4.34 27.27 28.26
N GLN A 493 5.63 27.42 28.58
CA GLN A 493 6.41 28.64 28.34
C GLN A 493 6.49 28.99 26.85
N THR A 494 6.93 28.05 26.00
CA THR A 494 6.97 28.24 24.54
C THR A 494 5.59 28.40 23.89
N ARG A 495 4.49 27.94 24.51
CA ARG A 495 3.12 28.26 24.05
C ARG A 495 2.78 29.74 24.30
N GLY A 496 3.20 30.31 25.42
CA GLY A 496 3.06 31.73 25.71
C GLY A 496 3.88 32.59 24.75
N GLU A 497 5.15 32.23 24.54
CA GLU A 497 6.05 32.93 23.60
C GLU A 497 5.52 32.90 22.15
N LYS A 498 5.04 31.74 21.67
CA LYS A 498 4.42 31.63 20.34
C LYS A 498 3.15 32.49 20.20
N LEU A 499 2.34 32.59 21.26
CA LEU A 499 1.13 33.41 21.25
C LEU A 499 1.45 34.91 21.29
N ALA A 500 2.47 35.31 22.05
CA ALA A 500 2.98 36.68 22.07
C ALA A 500 3.58 37.09 20.71
N LEU A 501 4.39 36.22 20.09
CA LEU A 501 4.94 36.45 18.76
C LEU A 501 3.83 36.56 17.69
N LYS A 502 2.80 35.72 17.78
CA LYS A 502 1.62 35.82 16.90
C LYS A 502 0.90 37.15 17.04
N ALA A 503 0.71 37.65 18.27
CA ALA A 503 0.07 38.94 18.51
C ALA A 503 0.92 40.13 18.00
N LEU A 504 2.24 40.10 18.18
CA LEU A 504 3.16 41.11 17.63
C LEU A 504 3.15 41.12 16.10
N ASN A 505 3.17 39.94 15.46
CA ASN A 505 3.05 39.85 14.00
C ASN A 505 1.68 40.35 13.50
N ALA A 506 0.60 40.11 14.25
CA ALA A 506 -0.72 40.64 13.92
C ALA A 506 -0.76 42.17 14.04
N GLU A 507 -0.09 42.75 15.04
CA GLU A 507 0.09 44.20 15.15
C GLU A 507 0.94 44.77 14.00
N ALA A 508 2.02 44.10 13.59
CA ALA A 508 2.82 44.50 12.43
C ALA A 508 2.00 44.54 11.13
N VAL A 509 1.08 43.59 10.92
CA VAL A 509 0.14 43.59 9.79
C VAL A 509 -0.78 44.82 9.85
N VAL A 510 -1.31 45.15 11.02
CA VAL A 510 -2.16 46.35 11.22
C VAL A 510 -1.38 47.63 10.91
N GLN A 511 -0.18 47.79 11.46
CA GLN A 511 0.66 48.97 11.21
C GLN A 511 1.04 49.12 9.73
N ALA A 512 1.45 48.02 9.07
CA ALA A 512 1.82 48.02 7.66
C ALA A 512 0.64 48.40 6.76
N ARG A 513 -0.56 47.85 7.04
CA ARG A 513 -1.77 48.13 6.26
C ARG A 513 -2.28 49.56 6.43
N ILE A 514 -2.19 50.15 7.62
CA ILE A 514 -2.50 51.57 7.83
C ILE A 514 -1.51 52.44 7.06
N LYS A 515 -0.21 52.11 7.08
CA LYS A 515 0.83 52.79 6.28
C LYS A 515 0.78 52.49 4.77
N MET A 516 -0.18 51.72 4.27
CA MET A 516 -0.30 51.28 2.86
C MET A 516 0.97 50.63 2.29
N MET A 517 1.68 49.84 3.09
CA MET A 517 2.90 49.11 2.69
C MET A 517 2.80 47.63 3.05
N THR A 518 3.66 46.80 2.46
CA THR A 518 3.75 45.39 2.84
C THR A 518 4.39 45.22 4.22
N VAL A 519 4.13 44.09 4.88
CA VAL A 519 4.75 43.75 6.18
C VAL A 519 6.28 43.68 6.04
N GLY A 520 6.78 43.21 4.89
CA GLY A 520 8.22 43.16 4.62
C GLY A 520 8.87 44.55 4.51
N GLU A 521 8.19 45.51 3.86
CA GLU A 521 8.66 46.90 3.82
C GLU A 521 8.58 47.58 5.18
N HIS A 522 7.50 47.33 5.94
CA HIS A 522 7.36 47.89 7.29
C HIS A 522 8.39 47.32 8.27
N LEU A 523 8.70 46.01 8.22
CA LEU A 523 9.68 45.38 9.13
C LEU A 523 11.12 45.41 8.61
N GLY A 524 11.33 45.80 7.34
CA GLY A 524 12.63 45.82 6.66
C GLY A 524 13.82 46.28 7.51
N PRO A 525 13.75 47.44 8.20
CA PRO A 525 14.83 47.97 9.02
C PRO A 525 15.29 47.08 10.19
N ILE A 526 14.46 46.11 10.62
CA ILE A 526 14.82 45.15 11.68
C ILE A 526 14.97 43.71 11.18
N SER A 527 14.67 43.44 9.90
CA SER A 527 14.67 42.08 9.33
C SER A 527 15.78 41.80 8.32
N GLU A 528 16.74 42.72 8.11
CA GLU A 528 17.87 42.53 7.17
C GLU A 528 18.72 41.28 7.50
N ALA A 529 18.79 40.87 8.76
CA ALA A 529 19.52 39.70 9.24
C ALA A 529 18.66 38.43 9.42
N GLY A 530 17.37 38.46 9.02
CA GLY A 530 16.39 37.38 9.24
C GLY A 530 15.25 37.80 10.17
N ASP A 531 14.53 36.82 10.73
CA ASP A 531 13.40 37.09 11.63
C ASP A 531 13.86 37.84 12.90
N PRO A 532 13.32 39.04 13.20
CA PRO A 532 13.74 39.80 14.37
C PRO A 532 13.36 39.10 15.68
N PRO A 533 14.23 39.10 16.71
CA PRO A 533 13.89 38.55 18.01
C PRO A 533 12.71 39.31 18.63
N MET A 534 11.89 38.62 19.41
CA MET A 534 10.60 39.13 19.92
C MET A 534 10.70 40.48 20.65
N THR A 535 11.82 40.75 21.33
CA THR A 535 12.09 42.05 21.98
C THR A 535 12.25 43.17 20.96
N VAL A 536 13.12 42.99 19.96
CA VAL A 536 13.35 43.99 18.89
C VAL A 536 12.07 44.27 18.12
N LEU A 537 11.29 43.23 17.77
CA LEU A 537 10.00 43.40 17.11
C LEU A 537 9.02 44.21 17.98
N ARG A 538 8.94 43.92 19.28
CA ARG A 538 8.08 44.63 20.23
C ARG A 538 8.45 46.10 20.34
N ASP A 539 9.74 46.39 20.54
CA ASP A 539 10.24 47.74 20.76
C ASP A 539 10.05 48.60 19.48
N TYR A 540 10.29 48.01 18.31
CA TYR A 540 10.05 48.64 17.00
C TYR A 540 8.56 48.99 16.78
N LEU A 541 7.65 48.04 17.01
CA LEU A 541 6.21 48.29 16.88
C LEU A 541 5.76 49.37 17.87
N GLN A 542 6.23 49.33 19.11
CA GLN A 542 5.92 50.34 20.13
C GLN A 542 6.44 51.73 19.74
N GLN A 543 7.63 51.83 19.14
CA GLN A 543 8.17 53.09 18.60
C GLN A 543 7.32 53.66 17.45
N HIS A 544 6.70 52.80 16.64
CA HIS A 544 5.84 53.23 15.52
C HIS A 544 4.37 53.50 15.89
N ARG A 545 3.89 53.06 17.06
CA ARG A 545 2.51 53.31 17.54
C ARG A 545 2.08 54.79 17.43
N PRO A 546 2.88 55.81 17.83
CA PRO A 546 2.45 57.21 17.76
C PRO A 546 2.13 57.69 16.33
N VAL A 547 2.88 57.20 15.32
CA VAL A 547 2.65 57.55 13.91
C VAL A 547 1.32 56.99 13.41
N ILE A 548 1.03 55.74 13.77
CA ILE A 548 -0.23 55.06 13.43
C ILE A 548 -1.42 55.73 14.13
N ILE A 549 -1.28 56.11 15.41
CA ILE A 549 -2.31 56.84 16.16
C ILE A 549 -2.62 58.19 15.47
N ALA A 550 -1.59 58.95 15.10
CA ALA A 550 -1.76 60.24 14.42
C ALA A 550 -2.45 60.09 13.06
N GLN A 551 -2.11 59.04 12.28
CA GLN A 551 -2.76 58.75 11.01
C GLN A 551 -4.24 58.38 11.19
N LEU A 552 -4.58 57.52 12.16
CA LEU A 552 -5.97 57.17 12.47
C LEU A 552 -6.77 58.40 12.92
N GLU A 553 -6.18 59.31 13.68
CA GLU A 553 -6.83 60.58 14.08
C GLU A 553 -7.04 61.51 12.87
N GLN A 554 -6.09 61.58 11.93
CA GLN A 554 -6.23 62.31 10.67
C GLN A 554 -7.34 61.74 9.76
N GLU A 555 -7.55 60.42 9.79
CA GLU A 555 -8.60 59.71 9.07
C GLU A 555 -9.96 59.71 9.81
N GLY A 556 -10.06 60.41 10.94
CA GLY A 556 -11.29 60.54 11.75
C GLY A 556 -11.60 59.33 12.65
N GLN A 557 -10.72 58.33 12.71
CA GLN A 557 -10.90 57.08 13.46
C GLN A 557 -10.51 57.22 14.94
N THR A 558 -11.10 58.23 15.61
CA THR A 558 -10.74 58.64 16.97
C THR A 558 -10.91 57.53 18.01
N GLU A 559 -11.93 56.67 17.87
CA GLU A 559 -12.14 55.53 18.78
C GLU A 559 -11.04 54.46 18.65
N LEU A 560 -10.63 54.14 17.42
CA LEU A 560 -9.55 53.18 17.16
C LEU A 560 -8.19 53.73 17.59
N ALA A 561 -7.94 55.02 17.36
CA ALA A 561 -6.76 55.70 17.89
C ALA A 561 -6.73 55.68 19.43
N ALA A 562 -7.87 55.94 20.09
CA ALA A 562 -8.00 55.88 21.55
C ALA A 562 -7.83 54.45 22.11
N TYR A 563 -8.32 53.43 21.41
CA TYR A 563 -8.08 52.03 21.74
C TYR A 563 -6.60 51.68 21.58
N TYR A 564 -6.00 51.96 20.42
CA TYR A 564 -4.61 51.60 20.12
C TYR A 564 -3.59 52.30 21.02
N ARG A 565 -3.91 53.53 21.47
CA ARG A 565 -3.18 54.27 22.52
C ARG A 565 -3.22 53.59 23.90
N LYS A 566 -4.29 52.84 24.22
CA LYS A 566 -4.49 52.14 25.50
C LYS A 566 -4.18 50.64 25.44
N ALA A 567 -4.05 50.06 24.25
CA ALA A 567 -3.80 48.64 24.05
C ALA A 567 -2.47 48.21 24.70
N PRO A 568 -2.41 47.04 25.38
CA PRO A 568 -1.15 46.54 25.92
C PRO A 568 -0.13 46.29 24.80
N THR A 569 1.16 46.19 25.15
CA THR A 569 2.24 45.96 24.17
C THR A 569 2.14 44.63 23.43
N VAL A 570 1.28 43.72 23.90
CA VAL A 570 0.95 42.45 23.24
C VAL A 570 -0.56 42.25 23.39
N ASP A 571 -1.35 42.72 22.41
CA ASP A 571 -2.80 42.56 22.40
C ASP A 571 -3.23 41.48 21.37
N PRO A 572 -3.77 40.33 21.81
CA PRO A 572 -4.20 39.27 20.90
C PRO A 572 -5.49 39.60 20.12
N GLN A 573 -6.26 40.63 20.51
CA GLN A 573 -7.51 41.02 19.85
C GLN A 573 -7.32 42.14 18.82
N ILE A 574 -6.11 42.66 18.68
CA ILE A 574 -5.80 43.86 17.88
C ILE A 574 -6.25 43.74 16.43
N GLN A 575 -6.02 42.57 15.80
CA GLN A 575 -6.43 42.31 14.42
C GLN A 575 -7.96 42.28 14.25
N GLN A 576 -8.69 41.77 15.25
CA GLN A 576 -10.15 41.70 15.22
C GLN A 576 -10.78 43.10 15.34
N ARG A 577 -10.19 43.98 16.15
CA ARG A 577 -10.64 45.37 16.29
C ARG A 577 -10.41 46.19 15.02
N PHE A 578 -9.27 46.00 14.36
CA PHE A 578 -8.96 46.69 13.11
C PHE A 578 -9.59 46.07 11.85
N ALA A 579 -10.10 44.82 11.92
CA ALA A 579 -10.78 44.18 10.79
C ALA A 579 -11.97 45.00 10.28
N GLN A 580 -12.82 45.50 11.17
CA GLN A 580 -14.01 46.30 10.81
C GLN A 580 -13.64 47.59 10.07
N TYR A 581 -12.57 48.27 10.49
CA TYR A 581 -12.04 49.44 9.80
C TYR A 581 -11.53 49.10 8.39
N PHE A 582 -10.85 47.96 8.23
CA PHE A 582 -10.35 47.49 6.93
C PHE A 582 -11.42 46.92 6.00
N GLU A 583 -12.57 46.49 6.53
CA GLU A 583 -13.74 46.03 5.77
C GLU A 583 -14.62 47.20 5.32
N GLY A 584 -14.70 48.27 6.13
CA GLY A 584 -15.41 49.51 5.80
C GLY A 584 -14.64 50.46 4.86
N ALA A 585 -13.32 50.29 4.73
CA ALA A 585 -12.51 51.07 3.80
C ALA A 585 -12.81 50.67 2.35
N PRO A 586 -13.23 51.60 1.46
CA PRO A 586 -13.49 51.26 0.06
C PRO A 586 -12.21 50.75 -0.60
N ALA A 587 -12.29 49.57 -1.24
CA ALA A 587 -11.16 48.89 -1.85
C ALA A 587 -10.68 49.62 -3.12
N GLY A 588 -9.94 50.71 -2.94
CA GLY A 588 -9.40 51.53 -4.03
C GLY A 588 -9.09 52.97 -3.65
N LYS A 589 -8.04 53.17 -2.84
CA LYS A 589 -7.17 54.36 -2.87
C LYS A 589 -5.73 53.94 -2.63
#